data_AF-A0A7J9PSJ9-F1
#
_entry.id   AF-A0A7J9PSJ9-F1
#
_cell.length_a   1.000
_cell.length_b   1.000
_cell.length_c   1.000
_cell.angle_alpha   90.00
_cell.angle_beta   90.00
_cell.angle_gamma   90.00
#
_symmetry.space_group_name_H-M   'P 1'
#
loop_
_entity.id
_entity.type
_entity.pdbx_description
1 polymer ?
#
loop_
_entity_poly.entity_id
_entity_poly.type
_entity_poly.pdbx_seq_one_letter_code
_entity_poly.pdbx_strand_id
1 'polypeptide(L)'
;MKRFLILAIIALSMLVSVSADMYIPEANMTINESGTYVLSEDILTLNETGIWINASNVILDGNNHVVTGNSTSKNTGISVYNANDKIENITIKNLKLKNWSIGVKIGWNVKNITIINCEFEDNEDFLDSYASEQYFYLNTIHENQSAESYTPLASPKLVYTYGGNEYTYRLGNYYEGYNGTGNEEEGVYNGVYVMDGESPFMACDPYPLIKTPENYKIIKTLYPEVELKYEEDGALIGDIFALESRFENYVITDAPVTPTSSSSSGGSGRSYDSDISDEIESKVIKNFVSSATVIYGNEIDENYASQLRERIQNAEGFKISGNAVIVGGPLANGFAKEYNDQFEMSISNDYPGENKGIIQVLKVQDNTGKIVQSYTIVYIAGSDRLGTQAALEYFKTLNELPEGPLMVEWTENGPVVVE
;
A
#
# COMPACT_ATOMS: atom_id res chain seq x y z
N MET A 1 -3.37 -19.03 36.82
CA MET A 1 -2.99 -20.21 35.99
C MET A 1 -3.47 -19.96 34.58
N LYS A 2 -2.59 -19.47 33.70
CA LYS A 2 -2.91 -19.15 32.30
C LYS A 2 -3.11 -20.47 31.55
N ARG A 3 -4.32 -20.72 31.05
CA ARG A 3 -4.62 -21.84 30.16
C ARG A 3 -4.36 -21.37 28.74
N PHE A 4 -3.35 -21.92 28.09
CA PHE A 4 -3.13 -21.72 26.66
C PHE A 4 -4.13 -22.59 25.90
N LEU A 5 -4.96 -21.96 25.07
CA LEU A 5 -5.85 -22.65 24.14
C LEU A 5 -5.06 -22.88 22.85
N ILE A 6 -4.85 -24.15 22.48
CA ILE A 6 -4.28 -24.53 21.19
C ILE A 6 -5.47 -24.77 20.26
N LEU A 7 -5.68 -23.87 19.29
CA LEU A 7 -6.67 -24.03 18.23
C LEU A 7 -6.00 -24.77 17.07
N ALA A 8 -6.36 -26.04 16.87
CA ALA A 8 -6.00 -26.80 15.68
C ALA A 8 -7.02 -26.47 14.57
N ILE A 9 -6.58 -25.81 13.50
CA ILE A 9 -7.41 -25.56 12.32
C ILE A 9 -7.28 -26.76 11.38
N ILE A 10 -8.39 -27.48 11.19
CA ILE A 10 -8.56 -28.52 10.18
C ILE A 10 -8.86 -27.80 8.87
N ALA A 11 -7.97 -27.94 7.87
CA ALA A 11 -8.20 -27.45 6.52
C ALA A 11 -9.36 -28.24 5.88
N LEU A 12 -10.52 -27.60 5.70
CA LEU A 12 -11.66 -28.14 4.97
C LEU A 12 -11.58 -27.66 3.53
N SER A 13 -11.04 -28.51 2.63
CA SER A 13 -10.99 -28.23 1.20
C SER A 13 -12.40 -28.34 0.58
N MET A 14 -13.00 -27.21 0.22
CA MET A 14 -14.12 -27.22 -0.74
C MET A 14 -13.54 -27.17 -2.15
N LEU A 15 -13.74 -28.26 -2.90
CA LEU A 15 -13.47 -28.34 -4.33
C LEU A 15 -14.45 -27.43 -5.07
N VAL A 16 -13.96 -26.27 -5.52
CA VAL A 16 -14.60 -25.49 -6.57
C VAL A 16 -13.96 -25.90 -7.88
N SER A 17 -14.72 -26.54 -8.75
CA SER A 17 -14.28 -26.86 -10.11
C SER A 17 -14.21 -25.58 -10.94
N VAL A 18 -13.01 -25.18 -11.35
CA VAL A 18 -12.80 -24.11 -12.33
C VAL A 18 -12.16 -24.70 -13.58
N SER A 19 -12.75 -24.38 -14.73
CA SER A 19 -12.25 -24.71 -16.07
C SER A 19 -11.48 -23.53 -16.68
N ALA A 20 -10.50 -23.88 -17.52
CA ALA A 20 -9.43 -23.09 -18.14
C ALA A 20 -8.16 -23.06 -17.27
N ASP A 21 -7.06 -23.63 -17.79
CA ASP A 21 -5.76 -23.72 -17.13
C ASP A 21 -5.19 -22.32 -16.86
N MET A 22 -5.58 -21.76 -15.72
CA MET A 22 -5.05 -20.53 -15.15
C MET A 22 -3.63 -20.82 -14.65
N TYR A 23 -2.63 -20.11 -15.17
CA TYR A 23 -1.25 -20.24 -14.70
C TYR A 23 -1.16 -19.76 -13.25
N ILE A 24 -0.95 -20.70 -12.35
CA ILE A 24 -0.65 -20.47 -10.93
C ILE A 24 0.84 -20.74 -10.80
N PRO A 25 1.69 -19.74 -10.50
CA PRO A 25 3.11 -19.96 -10.35
C PRO A 25 3.37 -20.88 -9.14
N GLU A 26 4.27 -21.84 -9.30
CA GLU A 26 4.81 -22.58 -8.16
C GLU A 26 5.74 -21.64 -7.39
N ALA A 27 5.22 -21.08 -6.28
CA ALA A 27 5.92 -20.10 -5.46
C ALA A 27 6.35 -20.69 -4.11
N ASN A 28 7.52 -20.28 -3.60
CA ASN A 28 7.94 -20.59 -2.23
C ASN A 28 7.02 -19.93 -1.19
N MET A 29 6.44 -18.78 -1.54
CA MET A 29 5.48 -18.05 -0.73
C MET A 29 4.37 -17.49 -1.60
N THR A 30 3.13 -17.59 -1.13
CA THR A 30 1.97 -16.95 -1.78
C THR A 30 1.32 -15.99 -0.81
N ILE A 31 1.15 -14.74 -1.24
CA ILE A 31 0.42 -13.68 -0.55
C ILE A 31 -0.86 -13.44 -1.34
N ASN A 32 -1.97 -13.95 -0.80
CA ASN A 32 -3.28 -13.92 -1.44
C ASN A 32 -4.36 -13.22 -0.62
N GLU A 33 -3.95 -12.52 0.43
CA GLU A 33 -4.81 -11.71 1.28
C GLU A 33 -4.12 -10.38 1.59
N SER A 34 -4.89 -9.31 1.72
CA SER A 34 -4.42 -7.99 2.13
C SER A 34 -3.70 -8.05 3.48
N GLY A 35 -2.72 -7.18 3.73
CA GLY A 35 -2.05 -7.10 5.04
C GLY A 35 -0.57 -6.76 4.96
N THR A 36 0.08 -6.72 6.13
CA THR A 36 1.54 -6.55 6.23
C THR A 36 2.22 -7.87 6.55
N TYR A 37 3.18 -8.23 5.71
CA TYR A 37 3.97 -9.45 5.76
C TYR A 37 5.41 -9.07 6.02
N VAL A 38 5.97 -9.55 7.13
CA VAL A 38 7.37 -9.29 7.50
C VAL A 38 8.16 -10.59 7.41
N LEU A 39 9.22 -10.60 6.59
CA LEU A 39 10.13 -11.75 6.54
C LEU A 39 10.88 -11.86 7.87
N SER A 40 11.01 -13.10 8.36
CA SER A 40 11.72 -13.41 9.61
C SER A 40 13.01 -14.19 9.40
N GLU A 41 13.23 -14.67 8.18
CA GLU A 41 14.40 -15.41 7.74
C GLU A 41 14.61 -15.20 6.23
N ASP A 42 15.82 -15.51 5.76
CA ASP A 42 16.13 -15.51 4.34
C ASP A 42 15.37 -16.65 3.63
N ILE A 43 14.99 -16.41 2.38
CA ILE A 43 14.32 -17.40 1.52
C ILE A 43 15.32 -17.93 0.50
N LEU A 44 15.60 -19.22 0.59
CA LEU A 44 16.33 -19.96 -0.44
C LEU A 44 15.32 -20.70 -1.32
N THR A 45 15.21 -20.28 -2.57
CA THR A 45 14.16 -20.75 -3.48
C THR A 45 14.63 -21.93 -4.31
N LEU A 46 13.82 -22.99 -4.35
CA LEU A 46 13.99 -24.13 -5.27
C LEU A 46 12.94 -24.13 -6.39
N ASN A 47 11.85 -23.37 -6.23
CA ASN A 47 10.77 -23.21 -7.18
C ASN A 47 11.08 -22.12 -8.22
N GLU A 48 10.23 -22.03 -9.24
CA GLU A 48 10.35 -21.00 -10.28
C GLU A 48 10.06 -19.59 -9.74
N THR A 49 9.20 -19.45 -8.72
CA THR A 49 8.90 -18.16 -8.09
C THR A 49 9.29 -18.13 -6.61
N GLY A 50 9.94 -17.05 -6.17
CA GLY A 50 10.21 -16.82 -4.74
C GLY A 50 8.91 -16.48 -4.00
N ILE A 51 8.38 -15.29 -4.25
CA ILE A 51 7.16 -14.80 -3.63
C ILE A 51 6.16 -14.44 -4.73
N TRP A 52 4.93 -14.94 -4.62
CA TRP A 52 3.83 -14.53 -5.48
C TRP A 52 2.82 -13.70 -4.70
N ILE A 53 2.57 -12.48 -5.15
CA ILE A 53 1.56 -11.57 -4.60
C ILE A 53 0.40 -11.49 -5.61
N ASN A 54 -0.80 -11.90 -5.18
CA ASN A 54 -2.00 -11.85 -6.01
C ASN A 54 -3.19 -11.17 -5.32
N ALA A 55 -2.92 -10.37 -4.28
CA ALA A 55 -3.91 -9.56 -3.57
C ALA A 55 -3.54 -8.08 -3.59
N SER A 56 -4.56 -7.23 -3.50
CA SER A 56 -4.40 -5.78 -3.26
C SER A 56 -4.03 -5.50 -1.80
N ASN A 57 -3.61 -4.27 -1.51
CA ASN A 57 -3.42 -3.77 -0.13
C ASN A 57 -2.39 -4.59 0.67
N VAL A 58 -1.26 -4.90 0.01
CA VAL A 58 -0.19 -5.72 0.56
C VAL A 58 1.01 -4.85 0.87
N ILE A 59 1.58 -5.01 2.07
CA ILE A 59 2.91 -4.53 2.41
C ILE A 59 3.79 -5.76 2.64
N LEU A 60 4.76 -6.00 1.77
CA LEU A 60 5.84 -6.95 1.97
C LEU A 60 7.07 -6.19 2.49
N ASP A 61 7.41 -6.39 3.74
CA ASP A 61 8.63 -5.89 4.37
C ASP A 61 9.62 -7.03 4.54
N GLY A 62 10.72 -7.03 3.78
CA GLY A 62 11.72 -8.07 3.94
C GLY A 62 12.55 -7.94 5.20
N ASN A 63 12.45 -6.84 5.97
CA ASN A 63 13.22 -6.65 7.20
C ASN A 63 14.74 -6.90 7.00
N ASN A 64 15.26 -6.50 5.83
CA ASN A 64 16.61 -6.70 5.32
C ASN A 64 17.02 -8.16 5.04
N HIS A 65 16.08 -9.09 5.01
CA HIS A 65 16.31 -10.48 4.59
C HIS A 65 16.51 -10.60 3.08
N VAL A 66 17.12 -11.72 2.70
CA VAL A 66 17.46 -12.05 1.31
C VAL A 66 16.49 -13.07 0.74
N VAL A 67 16.04 -12.84 -0.48
CA VAL A 67 15.29 -13.79 -1.31
C VAL A 67 16.21 -14.21 -2.46
N THR A 68 16.77 -15.41 -2.36
CA THR A 68 17.77 -15.94 -3.28
C THR A 68 17.17 -16.99 -4.23
N GLY A 69 17.39 -16.78 -5.52
CA GLY A 69 17.08 -17.73 -6.59
C GLY A 69 18.27 -18.64 -6.91
N ASN A 70 18.12 -19.45 -7.94
CA ASN A 70 19.12 -20.40 -8.42
C ASN A 70 19.68 -20.05 -9.82
N SER A 71 19.41 -18.84 -10.32
CA SER A 71 19.79 -18.33 -11.66
C SER A 71 19.50 -19.29 -12.82
N THR A 72 18.44 -20.11 -12.73
CA THR A 72 17.97 -20.91 -13.87
C THR A 72 17.06 -20.10 -14.79
N SER A 73 17.03 -20.40 -16.08
CA SER A 73 16.17 -19.71 -17.04
C SER A 73 14.71 -19.67 -16.57
N LYS A 74 14.10 -18.47 -16.53
CA LYS A 74 12.68 -18.21 -16.21
C LYS A 74 12.28 -18.21 -14.73
N ASN A 75 13.21 -18.13 -13.78
CA ASN A 75 12.83 -17.94 -12.37
C ASN A 75 12.54 -16.45 -12.06
N THR A 76 11.66 -16.19 -11.10
CA THR A 76 11.25 -14.83 -10.69
C THR A 76 11.31 -14.68 -9.18
N GLY A 77 12.00 -13.65 -8.69
CA GLY A 77 12.12 -13.42 -7.25
C GLY A 77 10.79 -13.07 -6.61
N ILE A 78 10.14 -12.00 -7.11
CA ILE A 78 8.80 -11.61 -6.70
C ILE A 78 7.92 -11.44 -7.94
N SER A 79 6.83 -12.19 -8.01
CA SER A 79 5.81 -12.04 -9.04
C SER A 79 4.58 -11.35 -8.46
N VAL A 80 4.13 -10.26 -9.08
CA VAL A 80 2.93 -9.51 -8.69
C VAL A 80 1.93 -9.59 -9.83
N TYR A 81 0.90 -10.42 -9.66
CA TYR A 81 -0.10 -10.68 -10.68
C TYR A 81 -1.30 -11.42 -10.09
N ASN A 82 -2.50 -11.07 -10.54
CA ASN A 82 -3.72 -11.87 -10.34
C ASN A 82 -4.35 -12.18 -11.70
N ALA A 83 -4.77 -13.42 -11.93
CA ALA A 83 -5.34 -13.81 -13.22
C ALA A 83 -6.77 -13.32 -13.46
N ASN A 84 -7.51 -13.06 -12.39
CA ASN A 84 -8.95 -12.81 -12.44
C ASN A 84 -9.29 -11.34 -12.22
N ASP A 85 -8.49 -10.63 -11.43
CA ASP A 85 -8.80 -9.30 -10.96
C ASP A 85 -7.65 -8.32 -11.18
N LYS A 86 -7.97 -7.03 -11.28
CA LYS A 86 -6.97 -5.98 -11.11
C LYS A 86 -6.58 -5.91 -9.63
N ILE A 87 -5.29 -5.77 -9.35
CA ILE A 87 -4.78 -5.62 -7.97
C ILE A 87 -3.99 -4.33 -7.82
N GLU A 88 -4.03 -3.75 -6.62
CA GLU A 88 -3.45 -2.44 -6.38
C GLU A 88 -2.98 -2.21 -4.94
N ASN A 89 -2.30 -1.09 -4.70
CA ASN A 89 -1.83 -0.66 -3.37
C ASN A 89 -0.87 -1.68 -2.76
N ILE A 90 0.23 -1.95 -3.48
CA ILE A 90 1.22 -2.94 -3.08
C ILE A 90 2.52 -2.20 -2.73
N THR A 91 3.09 -2.48 -1.57
CA THR A 91 4.41 -1.96 -1.17
C THR A 91 5.36 -3.12 -0.94
N ILE A 92 6.50 -3.12 -1.61
CA ILE A 92 7.60 -4.07 -1.42
C ILE A 92 8.80 -3.26 -0.90
N LYS A 93 9.33 -3.62 0.26
CA LYS A 93 10.43 -2.85 0.88
C LYS A 93 11.42 -3.67 1.68
N ASN A 94 12.59 -3.08 1.92
CA ASN A 94 13.61 -3.54 2.85
C ASN A 94 14.04 -4.99 2.59
N LEU A 95 14.38 -5.35 1.36
CA LEU A 95 14.73 -6.73 1.03
C LEU A 95 15.82 -6.80 -0.03
N LYS A 96 16.52 -7.94 -0.08
CA LYS A 96 17.53 -8.20 -1.11
C LYS A 96 17.08 -9.30 -2.05
N LEU A 97 17.17 -9.06 -3.36
CA LEU A 97 16.85 -10.04 -4.40
C LEU A 97 18.13 -10.41 -5.13
N LYS A 98 18.48 -11.70 -5.06
CA LYS A 98 19.73 -12.22 -5.61
C LYS A 98 19.52 -13.46 -6.48
N ASN A 99 20.24 -13.57 -7.59
CA ASN A 99 20.30 -14.77 -8.43
C ASN A 99 18.97 -15.13 -9.13
N TRP A 100 18.29 -14.14 -9.71
CA TRP A 100 17.04 -14.32 -10.45
C TRP A 100 17.19 -13.96 -11.94
N SER A 101 16.44 -14.62 -12.82
CA SER A 101 16.26 -14.15 -14.19
C SER A 101 15.46 -12.85 -14.18
N ILE A 102 14.42 -12.76 -13.34
CA ILE A 102 13.72 -11.50 -13.06
C ILE A 102 13.61 -11.29 -11.55
N GLY A 103 14.18 -10.20 -11.02
CA GLY A 103 14.08 -9.84 -9.61
C GLY A 103 12.64 -9.59 -9.19
N VAL A 104 11.97 -8.62 -9.82
CA VAL A 104 10.54 -8.32 -9.64
C VAL A 104 9.82 -8.29 -10.98
N LYS A 105 8.77 -9.11 -11.13
CA LYS A 105 7.89 -9.14 -12.31
C LYS A 105 6.50 -8.63 -11.95
N ILE A 106 5.98 -7.65 -12.68
CA ILE A 106 4.71 -6.99 -12.37
C ILE A 106 3.79 -7.04 -13.59
N GLY A 107 2.61 -7.63 -13.40
CA GLY A 107 1.61 -7.76 -14.45
C GLY A 107 0.93 -6.45 -14.86
N TRP A 108 0.38 -6.44 -16.06
CA TRP A 108 -0.34 -5.29 -16.65
C TRP A 108 -1.61 -4.89 -15.89
N ASN A 109 -2.16 -5.79 -15.07
CA ASN A 109 -3.34 -5.56 -14.25
C ASN A 109 -3.00 -5.06 -12.83
N VAL A 110 -1.74 -4.66 -12.60
CA VAL A 110 -1.28 -4.09 -11.34
C VAL A 110 -1.25 -2.57 -11.42
N LYS A 111 -1.72 -1.90 -10.37
CA LYS A 111 -1.70 -0.44 -10.22
C LYS A 111 -1.18 -0.05 -8.84
N ASN A 112 -0.62 1.15 -8.70
CA ASN A 112 -0.15 1.72 -7.44
C ASN A 112 0.74 0.76 -6.65
N ILE A 113 1.85 0.38 -7.27
CA ILE A 113 2.89 -0.44 -6.63
C ILE A 113 4.10 0.43 -6.27
N THR A 114 4.60 0.28 -5.05
CA THR A 114 5.81 0.94 -4.56
C THR A 114 6.87 -0.09 -4.23
N ILE A 115 8.07 0.07 -4.80
CA ILE A 115 9.25 -0.75 -4.51
C ILE A 115 10.34 0.18 -4.01
N ILE A 116 10.72 0.03 -2.74
CA ILE A 116 11.56 0.99 -2.04
C ILE A 116 12.53 0.33 -1.08
N ASN A 117 13.76 0.85 -1.00
CA ASN A 117 14.78 0.35 -0.07
C ASN A 117 15.08 -1.15 -0.27
N CYS A 118 15.07 -1.59 -1.53
CA CYS A 118 15.46 -2.94 -1.92
C CYS A 118 16.85 -2.94 -2.56
N GLU A 119 17.54 -4.07 -2.48
CA GLU A 119 18.85 -4.29 -3.10
C GLU A 119 18.75 -5.42 -4.13
N PHE A 120 19.26 -5.20 -5.34
CA PHE A 120 19.19 -6.13 -6.45
C PHE A 120 20.60 -6.50 -6.89
N GLU A 121 20.94 -7.78 -6.83
CA GLU A 121 22.29 -8.29 -7.09
C GLU A 121 22.23 -9.56 -7.94
N ASP A 122 23.12 -9.71 -8.93
CA ASP A 122 23.23 -10.94 -9.75
C ASP A 122 21.90 -11.40 -10.40
N ASN A 123 21.02 -10.47 -10.76
CA ASN A 123 19.83 -10.77 -11.56
C ASN A 123 20.10 -10.53 -13.06
N GLU A 124 19.38 -11.20 -13.95
CA GLU A 124 19.42 -10.84 -15.38
C GLU A 124 18.66 -9.52 -15.58
N ASP A 125 17.38 -9.50 -15.22
CA ASP A 125 16.59 -8.29 -15.05
C ASP A 125 16.30 -8.04 -13.57
N PHE A 126 16.52 -6.82 -13.07
CA PHE A 126 16.08 -6.49 -11.71
C PHE A 126 14.57 -6.17 -11.67
N LEU A 127 14.00 -5.71 -12.79
CA LEU A 127 12.59 -5.34 -12.91
C LEU A 127 12.05 -5.62 -14.33
N ASP A 128 10.89 -6.26 -14.39
CA ASP A 128 10.04 -6.38 -15.59
C ASP A 128 8.63 -5.92 -15.22
N SER A 129 8.24 -4.72 -15.62
CA SER A 129 7.01 -4.07 -15.15
C SER A 129 6.12 -3.53 -16.26
N TYR A 130 4.87 -4.00 -16.24
CA TYR A 130 3.76 -3.50 -17.03
C TYR A 130 2.76 -2.71 -16.18
N ALA A 131 3.14 -2.32 -14.95
CA ALA A 131 2.24 -1.61 -14.04
C ALA A 131 1.80 -0.27 -14.64
N SER A 132 0.52 0.08 -14.43
CA SER A 132 -0.03 1.35 -14.90
C SER A 132 0.34 2.55 -14.00
N GLU A 133 0.70 2.29 -12.75
CA GLU A 133 1.18 3.27 -11.79
C GLU A 133 2.18 2.59 -10.85
N GLN A 134 3.42 3.07 -10.86
CA GLN A 134 4.53 2.49 -10.10
C GLN A 134 5.44 3.58 -9.55
N TYR A 135 5.93 3.35 -8.33
CA TYR A 135 7.06 4.07 -7.75
C TYR A 135 8.19 3.09 -7.48
N PHE A 136 9.37 3.38 -8.00
CA PHE A 136 10.55 2.55 -7.84
C PHE A 136 11.72 3.47 -7.51
N TYR A 137 12.04 3.60 -6.22
CA TYR A 137 12.99 4.60 -5.73
C TYR A 137 13.70 4.16 -4.45
N LEU A 138 14.83 4.80 -4.14
CA LEU A 138 15.70 4.44 -3.01
C LEU A 138 16.11 2.96 -3.02
N ASN A 139 16.22 2.36 -4.20
CA ASN A 139 16.77 1.02 -4.35
C ASN A 139 18.26 1.08 -4.69
N THR A 140 18.98 0.00 -4.37
CA THR A 140 20.39 -0.21 -4.75
C THR A 140 20.45 -1.27 -5.84
N ILE A 141 20.94 -0.88 -7.02
CA ILE A 141 21.07 -1.75 -8.19
C ILE A 141 22.55 -1.98 -8.47
N HIS A 142 23.00 -3.23 -8.31
CA HIS A 142 24.36 -3.65 -8.67
C HIS A 142 24.54 -3.73 -10.19
N GLU A 143 25.79 -3.72 -10.65
CA GLU A 143 26.14 -3.73 -12.08
C GLU A 143 25.60 -4.96 -12.84
N ASN A 144 25.52 -4.86 -14.17
CA ASN A 144 25.21 -5.95 -15.11
C ASN A 144 23.79 -6.54 -15.02
N GLN A 145 22.80 -5.70 -14.71
CA GLN A 145 21.38 -6.08 -14.69
C GLN A 145 20.58 -5.11 -15.58
N SER A 146 19.56 -5.60 -16.27
CA SER A 146 18.65 -4.78 -17.08
C SER A 146 17.28 -4.58 -16.41
N ALA A 147 16.45 -3.74 -17.00
CA ALA A 147 15.03 -3.66 -16.66
C ALA A 147 14.17 -3.17 -17.81
N GLU A 148 12.92 -3.62 -17.78
CA GLU A 148 11.82 -3.12 -18.61
C GLU A 148 10.76 -2.49 -17.71
N SER A 149 10.29 -1.30 -18.09
CA SER A 149 9.27 -0.59 -17.33
C SER A 149 8.47 0.36 -18.20
N TYR A 150 7.15 0.33 -18.07
CA TYR A 150 6.24 1.26 -18.76
C TYR A 150 6.21 2.64 -18.11
N THR A 151 6.69 2.75 -16.88
CA THR A 151 6.75 4.01 -16.13
C THR A 151 8.19 4.33 -15.73
N PRO A 152 8.53 5.62 -15.54
CA PRO A 152 9.82 5.99 -14.98
C PRO A 152 10.08 5.36 -13.61
N LEU A 153 11.33 5.06 -13.32
CA LEU A 153 11.79 4.56 -12.03
C LEU A 153 12.08 5.74 -11.10
N ALA A 154 11.03 6.25 -10.47
CA ALA A 154 11.11 7.41 -9.60
C ALA A 154 10.13 7.34 -8.43
N SER A 155 10.35 8.21 -7.46
CA SER A 155 9.45 8.45 -6.35
C SER A 155 8.29 9.39 -6.76
N PRO A 156 7.20 9.45 -5.96
CA PRO A 156 6.37 10.65 -5.91
C PRO A 156 7.22 11.85 -5.45
N LYS A 157 6.67 13.06 -5.39
CA LYS A 157 7.42 14.17 -4.79
C LYS A 157 7.60 13.90 -3.29
N LEU A 158 8.78 14.14 -2.74
CA LEU A 158 9.11 13.84 -1.35
C LEU A 158 9.61 15.11 -0.64
N VAL A 159 9.38 15.20 0.65
CA VAL A 159 10.18 16.02 1.57
C VAL A 159 11.16 15.08 2.25
N TYR A 160 12.46 15.35 2.15
CA TYR A 160 13.51 14.48 2.70
C TYR A 160 14.72 15.29 3.14
N THR A 161 15.56 14.69 3.99
CA THR A 161 16.87 15.26 4.31
C THR A 161 18.00 14.52 3.60
N TYR A 162 18.95 15.27 3.05
CA TYR A 162 20.21 14.78 2.48
C TYR A 162 21.33 15.74 2.88
N GLY A 163 22.47 15.21 3.33
CA GLY A 163 23.59 16.06 3.78
C GLY A 163 23.28 17.03 4.93
N GLY A 164 22.22 16.78 5.71
CA GLY A 164 21.75 17.65 6.80
C GLY A 164 20.81 18.78 6.37
N ASN A 165 20.54 18.94 5.07
CA ASN A 165 19.58 19.90 4.54
C ASN A 165 18.26 19.21 4.19
N GLU A 166 17.16 19.95 4.22
CA GLU A 166 15.85 19.48 3.78
C GLU A 166 15.58 19.90 2.33
N TYR A 167 15.03 18.99 1.54
CA TYR A 167 14.67 19.19 0.14
C TYR A 167 13.23 18.73 -0.10
N THR A 168 12.55 19.42 -1.02
CA THR A 168 11.26 18.96 -1.55
C THR A 168 11.41 18.60 -3.03
N TYR A 169 11.76 17.35 -3.32
CA TYR A 169 12.16 16.90 -4.64
C TYR A 169 11.80 15.42 -4.90
N ARG A 170 12.05 14.91 -6.10
CA ARG A 170 11.90 13.48 -6.43
C ARG A 170 13.25 12.77 -6.29
N LEU A 171 13.19 11.49 -5.97
CA LEU A 171 14.33 10.60 -5.84
C LEU A 171 14.13 9.39 -6.76
N GLY A 172 15.24 8.91 -7.33
CA GLY A 172 15.31 7.69 -8.11
C GLY A 172 16.05 6.63 -7.32
N ASN A 173 16.95 5.90 -7.98
CA ASN A 173 17.68 4.76 -7.45
C ASN A 173 19.19 4.97 -7.51
N TYR A 174 19.91 4.23 -6.68
CA TYR A 174 21.37 4.19 -6.72
C TYR A 174 21.81 3.05 -7.64
N TYR A 175 22.61 3.38 -8.66
CA TYR A 175 23.18 2.43 -9.60
C TYR A 175 24.69 2.32 -9.35
N GLU A 176 25.17 1.13 -9.00
CA GLU A 176 26.59 0.90 -8.81
C GLU A 176 27.35 1.17 -10.12
N GLY A 177 28.51 1.82 -10.01
CA GLY A 177 29.34 2.17 -11.18
C GLY A 177 28.84 3.36 -12.01
N TYR A 178 27.58 3.79 -11.86
CA TYR A 178 27.07 4.95 -12.58
C TYR A 178 27.64 6.26 -12.01
N ASN A 179 28.26 7.04 -12.89
CA ASN A 179 28.72 8.39 -12.59
C ASN A 179 28.04 9.31 -13.60
N GLY A 180 26.98 10.01 -13.16
CA GLY A 180 26.19 10.90 -14.01
C GLY A 180 26.98 12.09 -14.57
N THR A 181 26.28 12.98 -15.27
CA THR A 181 26.94 14.08 -16.03
C THR A 181 27.18 15.36 -15.20
N GLY A 182 26.73 15.37 -13.95
CA GLY A 182 26.86 16.46 -12.97
C GLY A 182 26.09 16.11 -11.69
N ASN A 183 26.26 16.89 -10.62
CA ASN A 183 25.60 16.66 -9.34
C ASN A 183 24.67 17.82 -8.98
N GLU A 184 23.48 17.52 -8.46
CA GLU A 184 22.58 18.49 -7.85
C GLU A 184 22.80 18.53 -6.32
N GLU A 185 22.45 19.66 -5.67
CA GLU A 185 22.61 19.81 -4.21
C GLU A 185 21.64 18.90 -3.43
N GLU A 186 20.53 18.57 -4.08
CA GLU A 186 19.45 17.68 -3.67
C GLU A 186 19.91 16.22 -3.52
N GLY A 187 21.10 15.87 -3.99
CA GLY A 187 21.64 14.52 -3.86
C GLY A 187 21.32 13.59 -5.04
N VAL A 188 20.89 14.11 -6.18
CA VAL A 188 20.69 13.34 -7.42
C VAL A 188 21.65 13.81 -8.51
N TYR A 189 22.00 12.93 -9.45
CA TYR A 189 22.79 13.33 -10.61
C TYR A 189 21.92 14.13 -11.60
N ASN A 190 22.58 14.99 -12.37
CA ASN A 190 21.98 15.64 -13.52
C ASN A 190 21.90 14.64 -14.70
N GLY A 191 20.72 14.58 -15.31
CA GLY A 191 20.42 13.75 -16.47
C GLY A 191 19.69 12.45 -16.13
N VAL A 192 19.03 11.90 -17.14
CA VAL A 192 18.27 10.64 -17.03
C VAL A 192 19.22 9.46 -17.19
N TYR A 193 19.18 8.53 -16.24
CA TYR A 193 19.78 7.21 -16.43
C TYR A 193 18.87 6.36 -17.30
N VAL A 194 19.36 5.95 -18.47
CA VAL A 194 18.64 5.08 -19.41
C VAL A 194 19.35 3.74 -19.41
N MET A 195 18.59 2.66 -19.19
CA MET A 195 19.14 1.30 -19.22
C MET A 195 19.23 0.82 -20.66
N ASP A 196 20.41 0.36 -21.07
CA ASP A 196 20.67 -0.08 -22.43
C ASP A 196 19.90 -1.37 -22.77
N GLY A 197 19.26 -1.41 -23.96
CA GLY A 197 18.49 -2.55 -24.45
C GLY A 197 17.87 -2.29 -25.84
N GLU A 198 17.51 -3.34 -26.58
CA GLU A 198 16.81 -3.24 -27.88
C GLU A 198 15.28 -3.15 -27.75
N SER A 199 14.76 -3.07 -26.51
CA SER A 199 13.33 -3.08 -26.22
C SER A 199 12.70 -1.68 -26.39
N PRO A 200 11.48 -1.55 -26.95
CA PRO A 200 10.77 -0.27 -26.95
C PRO A 200 10.28 0.16 -25.56
N PHE A 201 10.44 -0.67 -24.53
CA PHE A 201 9.99 -0.47 -23.15
C PHE A 201 11.17 -0.28 -22.15
N MET A 202 12.27 0.31 -22.62
CA MET A 202 13.46 0.58 -21.80
C MET A 202 13.10 1.39 -20.55
N ALA A 203 13.49 0.87 -19.39
CA ALA A 203 13.35 1.58 -18.14
C ALA A 203 14.29 2.81 -18.11
N CYS A 204 13.79 3.90 -17.54
CA CYS A 204 14.57 5.10 -17.31
C CYS A 204 14.35 5.62 -15.89
N ASP A 205 15.41 6.18 -15.31
CA ASP A 205 15.41 6.82 -14.01
C ASP A 205 15.81 8.30 -14.19
N PRO A 206 14.86 9.24 -14.03
CA PRO A 206 15.14 10.66 -14.19
C PRO A 206 15.88 11.30 -13.00
N TYR A 207 15.99 10.60 -11.87
CA TYR A 207 16.53 11.15 -10.62
C TYR A 207 17.55 10.21 -9.95
N PRO A 208 18.56 9.69 -10.70
CA PRO A 208 19.50 8.72 -10.16
C PRO A 208 20.30 9.30 -8.99
N LEU A 209 20.47 8.52 -7.93
CA LEU A 209 21.04 8.97 -6.66
C LEU A 209 22.56 9.06 -6.73
N ILE A 210 23.12 10.11 -6.10
CA ILE A 210 24.59 10.26 -5.93
C ILE A 210 25.14 9.31 -4.86
N LYS A 211 24.34 9.00 -3.86
CA LYS A 211 24.70 8.15 -2.73
C LYS A 211 23.73 7.00 -2.58
N THR A 212 24.15 6.00 -1.81
CA THR A 212 23.32 4.88 -1.42
C THR A 212 22.12 5.33 -0.57
N PRO A 213 20.98 4.60 -0.62
CA PRO A 213 19.70 5.02 -0.04
C PRO A 213 19.74 5.43 1.43
N GLU A 214 20.63 4.88 2.26
CA GLU A 214 20.78 5.20 3.68
C GLU A 214 21.17 6.66 3.97
N ASN A 215 21.59 7.41 2.94
CA ASN A 215 21.93 8.82 3.05
C ASN A 215 20.71 9.76 2.91
N TYR A 216 19.53 9.21 2.59
CA TYR A 216 18.30 9.97 2.37
C TYR A 216 17.28 9.58 3.43
N LYS A 217 16.77 10.57 4.16
CA LYS A 217 15.72 10.34 5.17
C LYS A 217 14.43 11.01 4.74
N ILE A 218 13.44 10.19 4.38
CA ILE A 218 12.11 10.69 4.01
C ILE A 218 11.40 11.24 5.25
N ILE A 219 10.91 12.48 5.13
CA ILE A 219 10.07 13.14 6.13
C ILE A 219 8.60 13.01 5.75
N LYS A 220 8.28 13.25 4.46
CA LYS A 220 6.90 13.28 3.98
C LYS A 220 6.82 12.86 2.52
N THR A 221 5.79 12.10 2.17
CA THR A 221 5.46 11.74 0.79
C THR A 221 4.35 12.66 0.26
N LEU A 222 4.57 13.26 -0.90
CA LEU A 222 3.65 14.16 -1.60
C LEU A 222 3.25 13.50 -2.93
N TYR A 223 2.20 12.69 -2.88
CA TYR A 223 1.59 12.17 -4.11
C TYR A 223 0.82 13.28 -4.80
N PRO A 224 0.94 13.46 -6.12
CA PRO A 224 0.15 14.44 -6.84
C PRO A 224 -1.34 14.11 -6.77
N GLU A 225 -2.17 15.14 -6.78
CA GLU A 225 -3.59 15.03 -7.06
C GLU A 225 -3.73 14.86 -8.58
N VAL A 226 -4.20 13.70 -9.05
CA VAL A 226 -4.40 13.46 -10.49
C VAL A 226 -5.90 13.39 -10.79
N GLU A 227 -6.42 14.39 -11.49
CA GLU A 227 -7.71 14.27 -12.20
C GLU A 227 -7.49 13.52 -13.52
N LEU A 228 -7.90 12.25 -13.56
CA LEU A 228 -7.88 11.45 -14.79
C LEU A 228 -9.04 11.85 -15.71
N LYS A 229 -8.75 12.12 -17.00
CA LYS A 229 -9.79 12.39 -18.01
C LYS A 229 -10.47 11.14 -18.56
N TYR A 230 -9.82 9.97 -18.52
CA TYR A 230 -10.34 8.70 -19.04
C TYR A 230 -9.91 7.52 -18.15
N GLU A 231 -10.80 6.56 -17.89
CA GLU A 231 -10.58 5.39 -16.99
C GLU A 231 -9.56 4.36 -17.52
N GLU A 232 -9.18 4.45 -18.80
CA GLU A 232 -8.23 3.53 -19.45
C GLU A 232 -6.83 4.14 -19.68
N ASP A 233 -6.66 5.44 -19.48
CA ASP A 233 -5.35 6.09 -19.50
C ASP A 233 -4.74 5.98 -18.10
N GLY A 234 -3.68 5.17 -17.95
CA GLY A 234 -2.93 5.10 -16.70
C GLY A 234 -2.49 6.50 -16.27
N ALA A 235 -2.71 6.84 -14.99
CA ALA A 235 -2.19 8.07 -14.40
C ALA A 235 -0.66 7.99 -14.34
N LEU A 236 0.03 8.40 -15.41
CA LEU A 236 1.47 8.59 -15.34
C LEU A 236 1.77 9.93 -14.68
N ILE A 237 2.25 9.83 -13.44
CA ILE A 237 2.79 10.94 -12.67
C ILE A 237 4.18 11.26 -13.21
N GLY A 238 4.22 12.09 -14.26
CA GLY A 238 5.44 12.67 -14.80
C GLY A 238 5.45 14.18 -14.59
N ASP A 239 6.03 14.68 -13.49
CA ASP A 239 6.43 16.08 -13.43
C ASP A 239 7.77 16.26 -14.16
N ILE A 240 7.62 16.66 -15.42
CA ILE A 240 8.36 17.73 -16.11
C ILE A 240 9.76 17.51 -16.72
N PHE A 241 10.51 16.41 -16.51
CA PHE A 241 11.84 16.30 -17.19
C PHE A 241 12.26 14.96 -17.84
N ALA A 242 11.42 13.93 -17.93
CA ALA A 242 11.83 12.64 -18.51
C ALA A 242 11.49 12.44 -20.00
N LEU A 243 11.19 13.51 -20.74
CA LEU A 243 10.32 13.38 -21.91
C LEU A 243 10.88 14.03 -23.18
N GLU A 244 12.03 13.55 -23.66
CA GLU A 244 12.35 13.59 -25.09
C GLU A 244 12.01 12.23 -25.71
N SER A 245 10.98 12.23 -26.57
CA SER A 245 10.47 11.14 -27.40
C SER A 245 9.47 10.14 -26.79
N ARG A 246 8.18 10.55 -26.68
CA ARG A 246 6.95 9.89 -27.18
C ARG A 246 5.71 10.41 -26.42
N PHE A 247 4.98 11.39 -26.96
CA PHE A 247 3.82 12.03 -26.30
C PHE A 247 2.62 12.17 -27.23
N GLU A 248 1.57 11.38 -27.00
CA GLU A 248 0.20 11.76 -27.40
C GLU A 248 -0.81 11.73 -26.23
N ASN A 249 -0.46 11.21 -25.04
CA ASN A 249 -1.42 11.02 -23.93
C ASN A 249 -1.09 11.77 -22.61
N TYR A 250 -0.17 12.74 -22.60
CA TYR A 250 0.26 13.40 -21.36
C TYR A 250 -0.23 14.85 -21.28
N VAL A 251 -1.08 15.16 -20.31
CA VAL A 251 -1.56 16.53 -20.04
C VAL A 251 -0.78 17.09 -18.84
N ILE A 252 -0.02 18.14 -19.10
CA ILE A 252 0.66 18.96 -18.07
C ILE A 252 -0.37 19.90 -17.45
N THR A 253 -0.49 19.92 -16.12
CA THR A 253 -1.09 21.06 -15.41
C THR A 253 0.00 21.70 -14.55
N ASP A 254 0.38 22.93 -14.89
CA ASP A 254 1.30 23.73 -14.08
C ASP A 254 0.85 23.76 -12.62
N ALA A 255 1.80 23.66 -11.69
CA ALA A 255 1.56 23.76 -10.26
C ALA A 255 0.74 25.03 -9.93
N PRO A 256 -0.31 24.95 -9.09
CA PRO A 256 -1.13 26.11 -8.79
C PRO A 256 -0.38 27.09 -7.87
N VAL A 257 -0.13 28.29 -8.40
CA VAL A 257 -0.12 29.52 -7.61
C VAL A 257 -1.57 29.89 -7.29
N THR A 258 -1.95 29.90 -6.01
CA THR A 258 -3.27 30.34 -5.52
C THR A 258 -3.35 31.88 -5.47
N PRO A 259 -4.54 32.54 -5.54
CA PRO A 259 -5.92 32.11 -5.87
C PRO A 259 -6.54 32.88 -7.06
N THR A 260 -7.71 32.44 -7.59
CA THR A 260 -9.02 33.15 -7.53
C THR A 260 -10.12 32.43 -8.36
N SER A 261 -11.22 32.09 -7.66
CA SER A 261 -12.64 31.84 -8.04
C SER A 261 -13.10 31.24 -9.39
N SER A 262 -13.93 30.20 -9.22
CA SER A 262 -15.30 29.97 -9.75
C SER A 262 -15.59 29.01 -10.92
N SER A 263 -16.52 28.10 -10.61
CA SER A 263 -17.57 27.42 -11.40
C SER A 263 -17.27 26.16 -12.24
N SER A 264 -17.66 25.02 -11.65
CA SER A 264 -18.62 23.98 -12.12
C SER A 264 -18.55 23.41 -13.55
N SER A 265 -18.44 22.08 -13.67
CA SER A 265 -19.52 21.19 -14.16
C SER A 265 -19.12 19.71 -14.07
N GLY A 266 -20.07 18.83 -13.69
CA GLY A 266 -19.82 17.43 -13.37
C GLY A 266 -19.93 16.43 -14.52
N GLY A 267 -19.60 15.18 -14.20
CA GLY A 267 -19.85 13.97 -15.00
C GLY A 267 -19.16 12.76 -14.36
N SER A 268 -19.95 11.82 -13.85
CA SER A 268 -19.54 10.69 -13.01
C SER A 268 -18.87 9.54 -13.78
N GLY A 269 -17.73 9.05 -13.28
CA GLY A 269 -17.06 7.78 -13.65
C GLY A 269 -16.12 7.38 -12.49
N ARG A 270 -16.13 6.11 -12.08
CA ARG A 270 -15.64 5.65 -10.75
C ARG A 270 -14.17 5.24 -10.82
N SER A 271 -13.27 6.11 -10.36
CA SER A 271 -11.86 5.82 -10.05
C SER A 271 -11.74 5.15 -8.67
N TYR A 272 -10.70 4.37 -8.37
CA TYR A 272 -10.56 3.69 -7.07
C TYR A 272 -10.21 4.62 -5.87
N ASP A 273 -10.00 5.93 -6.10
CA ASP A 273 -10.08 6.96 -5.04
C ASP A 273 -11.55 7.40 -4.79
N SER A 274 -12.45 7.16 -5.76
CA SER A 274 -13.89 7.47 -5.63
C SER A 274 -14.62 6.53 -4.67
N ASP A 275 -14.02 5.39 -4.34
CA ASP A 275 -14.58 4.50 -3.35
C ASP A 275 -14.31 5.01 -1.94
N ILE A 276 -13.29 5.85 -1.69
CA ILE A 276 -12.97 6.36 -0.36
C ILE A 276 -13.62 7.72 -0.16
N SER A 277 -14.09 7.98 1.06
CA SER A 277 -14.72 9.27 1.36
C SER A 277 -13.74 10.45 1.24
N ASP A 278 -14.16 11.48 0.51
CA ASP A 278 -13.47 12.76 0.43
C ASP A 278 -13.50 13.55 1.73
N GLU A 279 -14.36 13.17 2.67
CA GLU A 279 -14.42 13.77 4.01
C GLU A 279 -13.24 13.35 4.90
N ILE A 280 -12.49 12.30 4.53
CA ILE A 280 -11.26 11.93 5.24
C ILE A 280 -10.14 12.89 4.82
N GLU A 281 -9.78 13.82 5.69
CA GLU A 281 -8.82 14.88 5.36
C GLU A 281 -7.38 14.36 5.23
N SER A 282 -6.99 13.42 6.11
CA SER A 282 -5.62 12.92 6.15
C SER A 282 -5.38 11.83 5.13
N LYS A 283 -4.34 12.03 4.30
CA LYS A 283 -3.84 11.00 3.39
C LYS A 283 -3.34 9.75 4.12
N VAL A 284 -2.82 9.90 5.34
CA VAL A 284 -2.39 8.76 6.17
C VAL A 284 -3.60 7.89 6.52
N ILE A 285 -4.70 8.53 6.92
CA ILE A 285 -5.96 7.83 7.21
C ILE A 285 -6.57 7.26 5.94
N LYS A 286 -6.62 8.01 4.83
CA LYS A 286 -7.10 7.50 3.53
C LYS A 286 -6.32 6.25 3.09
N ASN A 287 -5.00 6.26 3.17
CA ASN A 287 -4.16 5.11 2.83
C ASN A 287 -4.46 3.90 3.72
N PHE A 288 -4.65 4.13 5.03
CA PHE A 288 -5.04 3.06 5.94
C PHE A 288 -6.41 2.48 5.58
N VAL A 289 -7.44 3.32 5.40
CA VAL A 289 -8.80 2.90 5.03
C VAL A 289 -8.82 2.19 3.67
N SER A 290 -8.03 2.68 2.71
CA SER A 290 -7.82 2.04 1.41
C SER A 290 -7.29 0.61 1.56
N SER A 291 -6.29 0.44 2.45
CA SER A 291 -5.67 -0.84 2.76
C SER A 291 -6.54 -1.78 3.59
N ALA A 292 -7.57 -1.24 4.25
CA ALA A 292 -8.35 -1.93 5.24
C ALA A 292 -9.67 -2.47 4.67
N THR A 293 -10.08 -3.64 5.13
CA THR A 293 -11.46 -4.09 4.98
C THR A 293 -12.33 -3.32 5.96
N VAL A 294 -13.31 -2.56 5.46
CA VAL A 294 -14.28 -1.85 6.31
C VAL A 294 -15.48 -2.77 6.55
N ILE A 295 -15.73 -3.10 7.81
CA ILE A 295 -16.62 -4.19 8.24
C ILE A 295 -17.80 -3.63 9.03
N TYR A 296 -19.01 -4.08 8.68
CA TYR A 296 -20.25 -3.68 9.34
C TYR A 296 -21.06 -4.89 9.82
N GLY A 297 -21.89 -4.68 10.85
CA GLY A 297 -22.69 -5.73 11.49
C GLY A 297 -24.14 -5.84 11.02
N ASN A 298 -24.76 -4.71 10.71
CA ASN A 298 -26.17 -4.62 10.33
C ASN A 298 -26.39 -3.47 9.33
N GLU A 299 -27.62 -3.32 8.83
CA GLU A 299 -27.99 -2.26 7.87
C GLU A 299 -27.74 -0.83 8.39
N ILE A 300 -27.73 -0.60 9.70
CA ILE A 300 -27.46 0.72 10.28
C ILE A 300 -25.96 1.01 10.21
N ASP A 301 -25.14 0.06 10.67
CA ASP A 301 -23.69 0.13 10.65
C ASP A 301 -23.15 0.16 9.22
N GLU A 302 -23.87 -0.43 8.27
CA GLU A 302 -23.60 -0.33 6.83
C GLU A 302 -23.58 1.12 6.35
N ASN A 303 -24.52 1.95 6.83
CA ASN A 303 -24.58 3.37 6.49
C ASN A 303 -23.43 4.18 7.13
N TYR A 304 -22.86 3.71 8.23
CA TYR A 304 -21.69 4.34 8.83
C TYR A 304 -20.41 3.89 8.12
N ALA A 305 -20.29 2.59 7.85
CA ALA A 305 -19.16 2.01 7.13
C ALA A 305 -19.02 2.60 5.72
N SER A 306 -20.14 2.80 5.02
CA SER A 306 -20.14 3.38 3.67
C SER A 306 -19.68 4.83 3.61
N GLN A 307 -19.67 5.56 4.74
CA GLN A 307 -19.10 6.90 4.83
C GLN A 307 -17.58 6.92 4.93
N LEU A 308 -16.92 5.77 5.12
CA LEU A 308 -15.48 5.65 5.03
C LEU A 308 -15.07 5.23 3.62
N ARG A 309 -15.79 4.26 3.05
CA ARG A 309 -15.64 3.84 1.65
C ARG A 309 -16.86 3.11 1.09
N GLU A 310 -17.05 3.08 -0.23
CA GLU A 310 -18.11 2.32 -0.93
C GLU A 310 -17.95 0.81 -0.75
N ARG A 311 -16.71 0.28 -0.83
CA ARG A 311 -16.45 -1.17 -0.71
C ARG A 311 -16.39 -1.62 0.75
N ILE A 312 -17.52 -2.10 1.24
CA ILE A 312 -17.68 -2.58 2.61
C ILE A 312 -17.99 -4.09 2.66
N GLN A 313 -17.67 -4.70 3.80
CA GLN A 313 -17.81 -6.13 4.03
C GLN A 313 -18.77 -6.41 5.18
N ASN A 314 -19.76 -7.28 4.95
CA ASN A 314 -20.62 -7.76 6.02
C ASN A 314 -19.82 -8.68 6.95
N ALA A 315 -20.01 -8.50 8.26
CA ALA A 315 -19.42 -9.29 9.33
C ALA A 315 -19.77 -10.80 9.27
N GLU A 316 -20.87 -11.19 8.65
CA GLU A 316 -21.35 -12.57 8.66
C GLU A 316 -20.40 -13.52 7.89
N GLY A 317 -19.72 -14.40 8.63
CA GLY A 317 -18.84 -15.44 8.06
C GLY A 317 -17.51 -14.94 7.50
N PHE A 318 -17.22 -13.65 7.60
CA PHE A 318 -15.92 -13.09 7.22
C PHE A 318 -14.87 -13.46 8.30
N LYS A 319 -13.58 -13.39 7.97
CA LYS A 319 -12.47 -13.54 8.91
C LYS A 319 -11.46 -12.43 8.62
N ILE A 320 -11.09 -11.65 9.64
CA ILE A 320 -10.04 -10.64 9.48
C ILE A 320 -8.69 -11.34 9.35
N SER A 321 -7.99 -11.03 8.27
CA SER A 321 -6.62 -11.49 8.00
C SER A 321 -5.70 -10.36 7.51
N GLY A 322 -6.19 -9.13 7.50
CA GLY A 322 -5.47 -7.94 7.07
C GLY A 322 -5.90 -6.71 7.87
N ASN A 323 -5.48 -5.53 7.42
CA ASN A 323 -5.94 -4.29 8.03
C ASN A 323 -7.48 -4.24 7.98
N ALA A 324 -8.11 -3.75 9.05
CA ALA A 324 -9.55 -3.71 9.14
C ALA A 324 -10.04 -2.45 9.86
N VAL A 325 -11.21 -1.97 9.46
CA VAL A 325 -11.99 -0.98 10.22
C VAL A 325 -13.31 -1.62 10.60
N ILE A 326 -13.51 -1.88 11.88
CA ILE A 326 -14.79 -2.37 12.41
C ILE A 326 -15.65 -1.15 12.74
N VAL A 327 -16.82 -1.07 12.14
CA VAL A 327 -17.80 0.00 12.41
C VAL A 327 -19.04 -0.61 13.08
N GLY A 328 -19.44 -0.04 14.22
CA GLY A 328 -20.63 -0.44 14.97
C GLY A 328 -20.37 -1.32 16.20
N GLY A 329 -21.28 -1.26 17.18
CA GLY A 329 -21.12 -1.89 18.49
C GLY A 329 -21.29 -3.42 18.51
N PRO A 330 -20.85 -4.11 19.59
CA PRO A 330 -20.84 -5.58 19.68
C PRO A 330 -22.22 -6.24 19.79
N LEU A 331 -23.28 -5.45 20.03
CA LEU A 331 -24.66 -5.96 20.02
C LEU A 331 -25.11 -6.35 18.61
N ALA A 332 -24.71 -5.54 17.63
CA ALA A 332 -25.15 -5.60 16.25
C ALA A 332 -24.08 -6.20 15.32
N ASN A 333 -22.81 -5.96 15.64
CA ASN A 333 -21.68 -6.40 14.84
C ASN A 333 -21.02 -7.62 15.50
N GLY A 334 -21.16 -8.78 14.87
CA GLY A 334 -20.61 -10.06 15.36
C GLY A 334 -19.09 -10.03 15.53
N PHE A 335 -18.39 -9.25 14.70
CA PHE A 335 -16.95 -9.01 14.83
C PHE A 335 -16.61 -8.10 15.98
N ALA A 336 -17.33 -7.00 16.12
CA ALA A 336 -17.18 -6.13 17.27
C ALA A 336 -17.29 -6.96 18.57
N LYS A 337 -18.22 -7.91 18.64
CA LYS A 337 -18.35 -8.84 19.78
C LYS A 337 -17.14 -9.74 19.99
N GLU A 338 -16.55 -10.29 18.92
CA GLU A 338 -15.39 -11.19 19.00
C GLU A 338 -14.13 -10.47 19.48
N TYR A 339 -13.92 -9.23 19.05
CA TYR A 339 -12.71 -8.46 19.34
C TYR A 339 -12.86 -7.46 20.50
N ASN A 340 -14.08 -7.17 20.98
CA ASN A 340 -14.34 -6.14 22.01
C ASN A 340 -13.44 -6.28 23.25
N ASP A 341 -13.21 -7.51 23.69
CA ASP A 341 -12.44 -7.83 24.89
C ASP A 341 -10.92 -7.81 24.67
N GLN A 342 -10.48 -7.67 23.41
CA GLN A 342 -9.06 -7.57 23.02
C GLN A 342 -8.59 -6.11 22.95
N PHE A 343 -9.50 -5.16 22.82
CA PHE A 343 -9.21 -3.74 22.85
C PHE A 343 -9.11 -3.21 24.29
N GLU A 344 -8.45 -2.07 24.46
CA GLU A 344 -8.25 -1.45 25.78
C GLU A 344 -9.56 -1.04 26.45
N MET A 345 -10.51 -0.50 25.67
CA MET A 345 -11.84 -0.12 26.16
C MET A 345 -12.93 -0.96 25.51
N SER A 346 -13.57 -1.82 26.30
CA SER A 346 -14.73 -2.59 25.84
C SER A 346 -15.95 -1.68 25.68
N ILE A 347 -16.59 -1.73 24.52
CA ILE A 347 -17.78 -0.94 24.18
C ILE A 347 -19.03 -1.75 24.51
N SER A 348 -20.09 -1.11 24.99
CA SER A 348 -21.38 -1.73 25.29
C SER A 348 -22.51 -0.74 25.05
N ASN A 349 -23.77 -1.11 25.30
CA ASN A 349 -24.89 -0.16 25.19
C ASN A 349 -24.84 0.94 26.25
N ASP A 350 -24.12 0.74 27.35
CA ASP A 350 -24.06 1.67 28.47
C ASP A 350 -22.73 2.45 28.53
N TYR A 351 -21.70 1.96 27.84
CA TYR A 351 -20.35 2.54 27.82
C TYR A 351 -19.85 2.70 26.39
N PRO A 352 -19.34 3.87 25.97
CA PRO A 352 -18.81 4.99 26.78
C PRO A 352 -19.86 5.95 27.38
N GLY A 353 -21.14 5.80 27.06
CA GLY A 353 -22.23 6.62 27.57
C GLY A 353 -23.03 7.31 26.45
N GLU A 354 -24.08 8.02 26.84
CA GLU A 354 -24.97 8.69 25.88
C GLU A 354 -24.18 9.66 24.97
N ASN A 355 -24.43 9.58 23.67
CA ASN A 355 -23.81 10.37 22.60
C ASN A 355 -22.29 10.21 22.49
N LYS A 356 -21.70 9.17 23.12
CA LYS A 356 -20.27 8.93 23.14
C LYS A 356 -19.88 7.71 22.31
N GLY A 357 -18.77 7.84 21.60
CA GLY A 357 -18.11 6.79 20.85
C GLY A 357 -16.65 6.66 21.22
N ILE A 358 -16.04 5.56 20.79
CA ILE A 358 -14.63 5.26 20.97
C ILE A 358 -14.01 4.94 19.61
N ILE A 359 -12.82 5.49 19.37
CA ILE A 359 -11.89 5.09 18.31
C ILE A 359 -10.71 4.42 18.99
N GLN A 360 -10.40 3.19 18.62
CA GLN A 360 -9.26 2.47 19.21
C GLN A 360 -8.58 1.56 18.20
N VAL A 361 -7.28 1.34 18.42
CA VAL A 361 -6.40 0.65 17.48
C VAL A 361 -5.81 -0.57 18.16
N LEU A 362 -5.95 -1.73 17.52
CA LEU A 362 -5.31 -2.98 17.94
C LEU A 362 -4.33 -3.41 16.85
N LYS A 363 -3.06 -3.58 17.23
CA LYS A 363 -2.04 -4.19 16.38
C LYS A 363 -1.99 -5.67 16.69
N VAL A 364 -2.40 -6.50 15.73
CA VAL A 364 -2.35 -7.95 15.84
C VAL A 364 -1.04 -8.44 15.23
N GLN A 365 -0.40 -9.38 15.91
CA GLN A 365 0.81 -10.05 15.42
C GLN A 365 0.60 -11.56 15.55
N ASP A 366 0.51 -12.26 14.42
CA ASP A 366 0.53 -13.71 14.38
C ASP A 366 1.97 -14.20 14.21
N ASN A 367 2.43 -14.98 15.18
CA ASN A 367 3.80 -15.51 15.27
C ASN A 367 3.83 -17.04 15.09
N THR A 368 2.78 -17.66 14.54
CA THR A 368 2.65 -19.12 14.47
C THR A 368 3.34 -19.77 13.25
N GLY A 369 3.94 -18.98 12.35
CA GLY A 369 4.61 -19.45 11.13
C GLY A 369 6.03 -18.87 10.88
N LYS A 370 6.58 -19.12 9.67
CA LYS A 370 7.86 -18.56 9.17
C LYS A 370 7.76 -17.07 8.77
N ILE A 371 6.55 -16.53 8.73
CA ILE A 371 6.26 -15.13 8.45
C ILE A 371 5.55 -14.59 9.69
N VAL A 372 5.97 -13.42 10.13
CA VAL A 372 5.21 -12.65 11.12
C VAL A 372 4.17 -11.85 10.34
N GLN A 373 2.90 -12.24 10.46
CA GLN A 373 1.81 -11.47 9.88
C GLN A 373 1.39 -10.43 10.91
N SER A 374 1.46 -9.15 10.54
CA SER A 374 1.00 -8.05 11.38
C SER A 374 -0.07 -7.25 10.66
N TYR A 375 -1.16 -6.96 11.34
CA TYR A 375 -2.22 -6.12 10.78
C TYR A 375 -2.83 -5.25 11.86
N THR A 376 -3.39 -4.12 11.43
CA THR A 376 -3.98 -3.12 12.30
C THR A 376 -5.50 -3.15 12.18
N ILE A 377 -6.18 -3.30 13.31
CA ILE A 377 -7.63 -3.21 13.41
C ILE A 377 -7.97 -1.88 14.08
N VAL A 378 -8.71 -1.02 13.37
CA VAL A 378 -9.35 0.16 13.95
C VAL A 378 -10.78 -0.20 14.31
N TYR A 379 -11.20 0.16 15.51
CA TYR A 379 -12.56 -0.07 15.98
C TYR A 379 -13.24 1.27 16.30
N ILE A 380 -14.35 1.54 15.59
CA ILE A 380 -15.16 2.75 15.68
C ILE A 380 -16.58 2.34 16.10
N ALA A 381 -16.95 2.62 17.35
CA ALA A 381 -18.30 2.36 17.83
C ALA A 381 -18.66 3.24 19.03
N GLY A 382 -19.95 3.44 19.24
CA GLY A 382 -20.47 4.06 20.46
C GLY A 382 -21.54 3.21 21.12
N SER A 383 -21.94 3.65 22.32
CA SER A 383 -23.04 3.05 23.08
C SER A 383 -24.39 3.25 22.42
N ASP A 384 -24.50 4.28 21.60
CA ASP A 384 -25.64 4.57 20.76
C ASP A 384 -25.22 5.02 19.35
N ARG A 385 -26.23 5.36 18.55
CA ARG A 385 -26.07 5.78 17.15
C ARG A 385 -25.32 7.11 17.03
N LEU A 386 -25.59 8.06 17.94
CA LEU A 386 -24.94 9.37 17.92
C LEU A 386 -23.48 9.26 18.37
N GLY A 387 -23.19 8.40 19.34
CA GLY A 387 -21.84 8.06 19.75
C GLY A 387 -21.04 7.41 18.62
N THR A 388 -21.63 6.46 17.90
CA THR A 388 -20.99 5.85 16.72
C THR A 388 -20.72 6.89 15.63
N GLN A 389 -21.69 7.77 15.35
CA GLN A 389 -21.49 8.90 14.42
C GLN A 389 -20.38 9.84 14.91
N ALA A 390 -20.30 10.12 16.22
CA ALA A 390 -19.27 10.99 16.77
C ALA A 390 -17.86 10.45 16.54
N ALA A 391 -17.65 9.18 16.89
CA ALA A 391 -16.37 8.53 16.65
C ALA A 391 -16.04 8.46 15.15
N LEU A 392 -17.03 8.20 14.30
CA LEU A 392 -16.85 8.14 12.85
C LEU A 392 -16.44 9.50 12.26
N GLU A 393 -17.18 10.56 12.59
CA GLU A 393 -16.87 11.92 12.10
C GLU A 393 -15.52 12.40 12.61
N TYR A 394 -15.20 12.14 13.88
CA TYR A 394 -13.89 12.50 14.41
C TYR A 394 -12.76 11.71 13.73
N PHE A 395 -12.97 10.42 13.44
CA PHE A 395 -12.00 9.59 12.74
C PHE A 395 -11.60 10.18 11.38
N LYS A 396 -12.54 10.76 10.63
CA LYS A 396 -12.29 11.42 9.33
C LYS A 396 -11.34 12.63 9.46
N THR A 397 -11.29 13.27 10.63
CA THR A 397 -10.44 14.44 10.93
C THR A 397 -9.05 14.08 11.47
N LEU A 398 -8.79 12.81 11.77
CA LEU A 398 -7.50 12.39 12.32
C LEU A 398 -6.36 12.62 11.33
N ASN A 399 -5.22 13.11 11.82
CA ASN A 399 -4.00 13.19 11.02
C ASN A 399 -3.27 11.85 10.94
N GLU A 400 -3.36 11.02 11.99
CA GLU A 400 -2.72 9.71 12.14
C GLU A 400 -3.58 8.81 13.06
N LEU A 401 -3.33 7.49 13.03
CA LEU A 401 -4.02 6.55 13.92
C LEU A 401 -3.59 6.77 15.38
N PRO A 402 -4.52 6.79 16.35
CA PRO A 402 -4.18 7.11 17.73
C PRO A 402 -3.40 5.97 18.42
N GLU A 403 -2.48 6.33 19.32
CA GLU A 403 -1.70 5.36 20.09
C GLU A 403 -2.51 4.68 21.21
N GLY A 404 -3.57 5.35 21.68
CA GLY A 404 -4.49 4.86 22.70
C GLY A 404 -5.95 5.14 22.32
N PRO A 405 -6.91 4.67 23.12
CA PRO A 405 -8.32 4.82 22.79
C PRO A 405 -8.76 6.27 22.96
N LEU A 406 -9.46 6.81 21.96
CA LEU A 406 -10.04 8.14 21.99
C LEU A 406 -11.54 8.03 22.26
N MET A 407 -12.02 8.67 23.32
CA MET A 407 -13.45 8.84 23.55
C MET A 407 -13.91 10.15 22.91
N VAL A 408 -15.03 10.10 22.19
CA VAL A 408 -15.56 11.22 21.41
C VAL A 408 -17.02 11.41 21.73
N GLU A 409 -17.45 12.63 22.03
CA GLU A 409 -18.84 12.99 22.30
C GLU A 409 -19.43 13.80 21.15
N TRP A 410 -20.67 13.50 20.77
CA TRP A 410 -21.43 14.35 19.84
C TRP A 410 -21.97 15.57 20.57
N THR A 411 -21.53 16.77 20.17
CA THR A 411 -22.04 18.04 20.72
C THR A 411 -22.81 18.84 19.67
N GLU A 412 -23.45 19.94 20.07
CA GLU A 412 -24.10 20.88 19.15
C GLU A 412 -23.12 21.46 18.11
N ASN A 413 -21.81 21.47 18.40
CA ASN A 413 -20.76 21.97 17.51
C ASN A 413 -20.00 20.86 16.76
N GLY A 414 -20.50 19.62 16.81
CA GLY A 414 -19.86 18.46 16.21
C GLY A 414 -19.11 17.57 17.22
N PRO A 415 -18.33 16.60 16.73
CA PRO A 415 -17.65 15.63 17.58
C PRO A 415 -16.45 16.26 18.31
N VAL A 416 -16.32 15.97 19.61
CA VAL A 416 -15.22 16.49 20.44
C VAL A 416 -14.62 15.36 21.27
N VAL A 417 -13.29 15.31 21.38
CA VAL A 417 -12.61 14.36 22.27
C VAL A 417 -12.90 14.70 23.72
N VAL A 418 -13.25 13.69 24.50
CA VAL A 418 -13.53 13.80 25.93
C VAL A 418 -12.63 12.83 26.70
N GLU A 419 -12.33 13.19 27.95
CA GLU A 419 -11.55 12.33 28.86
C GLU A 419 -12.34 11.14 29.39
#